data_AF-A0A2P2IGQ3-F1
#
_entry.id   AF-A0A2P2IGQ3-F1
#
_cell.length_a   1.000
_cell.length_b   1.000
_cell.length_c   1.000
_cell.angle_alpha   90.00
_cell.angle_beta   90.00
_cell.angle_gamma   90.00
#
_symmetry.space_group_name_H-M   'P 1'
#
loop_
_entity.id
_entity.type
_entity.pdbx_description
1 polymer ?
#
loop_
_entity_poly.entity_id
_entity_poly.type
_entity_poly.pdbx_seq_one_letter_code
_entity_poly.pdbx_strand_id
1 'polypeptide(L)'
;EDILYTLEELKKYPSENLTTHVLALKKASVLFKDQYIPIVLDYKKIEEKLYEITKEKGMKPYYMYRQKNSVEWGENLGFSIEGAESIFNIEMIEENQSTLGLGGGAITKSIIGNGEKNDKIKRIVSPKEPIAYVKQMRERLVKKLELFK
;
A
#
# COMPACT_ATOMS: atom_id res chain seq x y z
N GLU A 1 -19.99 14.64 -0.11
CA GLU A 1 -21.22 13.80 -0.02
C GLU A 1 -21.00 12.43 -0.64
N ASP A 2 -20.41 12.37 -1.83
CA ASP A 2 -20.07 11.12 -2.55
C ASP A 2 -19.29 10.08 -1.73
N ILE A 3 -18.33 10.52 -0.90
CA ILE A 3 -17.57 9.63 -0.01
C ILE A 3 -18.52 8.96 1.01
N LEU A 4 -19.44 9.73 1.60
CA LEU A 4 -20.39 9.21 2.59
C LEU A 4 -21.38 8.26 1.94
N TYR A 5 -21.85 8.57 0.74
CA TYR A 5 -22.68 7.68 -0.06
C TYR A 5 -21.94 6.36 -0.35
N THR A 6 -20.69 6.44 -0.79
CA THR A 6 -19.86 5.25 -1.06
C THR A 6 -19.69 4.40 0.20
N LEU A 7 -19.42 5.01 1.35
CA LEU A 7 -19.31 4.30 2.63
C LEU A 7 -20.64 3.61 3.02
N GLU A 8 -21.78 4.22 2.76
CA GLU A 8 -23.08 3.60 3.01
C GLU A 8 -23.33 2.40 2.08
N GLU A 9 -22.97 2.53 0.79
CA GLU A 9 -23.11 1.44 -0.18
C GLU A 9 -22.26 0.21 0.18
N LEU A 10 -21.14 0.38 0.90
CA LEU A 10 -20.32 -0.73 1.40
C LEU A 10 -21.08 -1.67 2.35
N LYS A 11 -22.17 -1.22 2.99
CA LYS A 11 -22.99 -2.11 3.84
C LYS A 11 -23.55 -3.29 3.05
N LYS A 12 -23.86 -3.09 1.77
CA LYS A 12 -24.48 -4.08 0.89
C LYS A 12 -23.56 -5.26 0.54
N TYR A 13 -22.25 -5.11 0.72
CA TYR A 13 -21.27 -6.11 0.34
C TYR A 13 -20.74 -6.85 1.58
N PRO A 14 -20.56 -8.18 1.53
CA PRO A 14 -19.97 -8.96 2.62
C PRO A 14 -18.45 -8.86 2.60
N SER A 15 -17.91 -7.65 2.70
CA SER A 15 -16.46 -7.43 2.78
C SER A 15 -15.92 -7.85 4.14
N GLU A 16 -14.81 -8.59 4.15
CA GLU A 16 -14.11 -9.05 5.36
C GLU A 16 -12.92 -8.14 5.71
N ASN A 17 -12.41 -7.40 4.73
CA ASN A 17 -11.29 -6.47 4.85
C ASN A 17 -11.61 -5.17 4.09
N LEU A 18 -11.33 -4.03 4.72
CA LEU A 18 -11.52 -2.69 4.16
C LEU A 18 -10.23 -1.91 4.37
N THR A 19 -9.75 -1.26 3.31
CA THR A 19 -8.63 -0.31 3.42
C THR A 19 -9.04 1.03 2.85
N THR A 20 -8.71 2.10 3.57
CA THR A 20 -8.88 3.47 3.10
C THR A 20 -7.52 4.09 2.79
N HIS A 21 -7.47 4.85 1.69
CA HIS A 21 -6.28 5.59 1.29
C HIS A 21 -6.62 7.05 1.05
N VAL A 22 -5.79 7.92 1.61
CA VAL A 22 -5.79 9.34 1.27
C VAL A 22 -5.08 9.52 -0.07
N LEU A 23 -5.63 10.39 -0.91
CA LEU A 23 -5.03 10.69 -2.20
C LEU A 23 -3.60 11.21 -2.01
N ALA A 24 -2.65 10.59 -2.71
CA ALA A 24 -1.25 11.00 -2.73
C ALA A 24 -0.80 11.21 -4.17
N LEU A 25 -0.40 12.43 -4.50
CA LEU A 25 -0.05 12.80 -5.86
C LEU A 25 1.34 12.28 -6.23
N LYS A 26 1.40 11.51 -7.31
CA LYS A 26 2.68 11.02 -7.87
C LYS A 26 3.16 12.00 -8.94
N LYS A 27 4.42 12.43 -8.87
CA LYS A 27 5.02 13.39 -9.83
C LYS A 27 4.82 13.03 -11.32
N ALA A 28 4.80 11.73 -11.63
CA ALA A 28 4.63 11.26 -13.00
C ALA A 28 3.16 11.11 -13.43
N SER A 29 2.20 11.26 -12.52
CA SER A 29 0.77 11.11 -12.82
C SER A 29 0.23 12.29 -13.63
N VAL A 30 -0.80 12.04 -14.43
CA VAL A 30 -1.55 13.07 -15.16
C VAL A 30 -2.11 14.11 -14.18
N LEU A 31 -2.68 13.63 -13.06
CA LEU A 31 -3.26 14.48 -12.03
C LEU A 31 -2.26 15.49 -11.43
N PHE A 32 -1.00 15.09 -11.28
CA PHE A 32 0.06 16.01 -10.85
C PHE A 32 0.44 17.01 -11.94
N LYS A 33 0.51 16.57 -13.21
CA LYS A 33 0.83 17.45 -14.35
C LYS A 33 -0.23 18.50 -14.60
N ASP A 34 -1.49 18.13 -14.40
CA ASP A 34 -2.65 19.01 -14.57
C ASP A 34 -2.86 19.95 -13.38
N GLN A 35 -1.91 20.00 -12.43
CA GLN A 35 -1.93 20.87 -11.25
C GLN A 35 -3.23 20.73 -10.45
N TYR A 36 -3.64 19.48 -10.21
CA TYR A 36 -4.86 19.19 -9.45
C TYR A 36 -4.94 19.97 -8.14
N ILE A 37 -6.04 20.70 -7.99
CA ILE A 37 -6.37 21.44 -6.77
C ILE A 37 -7.28 20.54 -5.92
N PRO A 38 -6.85 20.15 -4.71
CA PRO A 38 -7.64 19.35 -3.81
C PRO A 38 -8.94 20.05 -3.41
N ILE A 39 -10.02 19.27 -3.35
CA ILE A 39 -11.26 19.73 -2.72
C ILE A 39 -11.07 19.66 -1.21
N VAL A 40 -11.48 20.70 -0.49
CA VAL A 40 -11.50 20.67 0.98
C VAL A 40 -12.58 19.70 1.44
N LEU A 41 -12.17 18.68 2.20
CA LEU A 41 -13.07 17.65 2.71
C LEU A 41 -13.31 17.82 4.22
N ASP A 42 -14.52 17.49 4.67
CA ASP A 42 -14.85 17.33 6.08
C ASP A 42 -14.43 15.92 6.54
N TYR A 43 -13.15 15.78 6.90
CA TYR A 43 -12.58 14.50 7.33
C TYR A 43 -13.20 13.98 8.60
N LYS A 44 -13.61 14.85 9.52
CA LYS A 44 -14.26 14.44 10.76
C LYS A 44 -15.54 13.66 10.43
N LYS A 45 -16.37 14.21 9.55
CA LYS A 45 -17.60 13.53 9.10
C LYS A 45 -17.33 12.23 8.34
N ILE A 46 -16.26 12.19 7.53
CA ILE A 46 -15.86 10.98 6.81
C ILE A 46 -15.39 9.89 7.79
N GLU A 47 -14.57 10.25 8.77
CA GLU A 47 -14.02 9.36 9.77
C GLU A 47 -15.12 8.83 10.71
N GLU A 48 -16.02 9.69 11.19
CA GLU A 48 -17.19 9.28 11.97
C GLU A 48 -18.03 8.25 11.22
N LYS A 49 -18.29 8.49 9.92
CA LYS A 49 -19.04 7.54 9.10
C LYS A 49 -18.27 6.24 8.88
N LEU A 50 -16.96 6.31 8.63
CA LEU A 50 -16.12 5.11 8.46
C LEU A 50 -16.14 4.23 9.72
N TYR A 51 -16.02 4.82 10.91
CA TYR A 51 -16.12 4.09 12.17
C TYR A 51 -17.51 3.51 12.42
N GLU A 52 -18.58 4.23 12.05
CA GLU A 52 -19.94 3.70 12.10
C GLU A 52 -20.06 2.42 11.27
N ILE A 53 -19.66 2.46 9.99
CA ILE A 53 -19.74 1.32 9.07
C ILE A 53 -18.90 0.14 9.55
N THR A 54 -17.64 0.40 9.91
CA THR A 54 -16.72 -0.66 10.32
C THR A 54 -17.17 -1.32 11.62
N LYS A 55 -17.70 -0.55 12.58
CA LYS A 55 -18.30 -1.08 13.81
C LYS A 55 -19.54 -1.93 13.52
N GLU A 56 -20.44 -1.47 12.66
CA GLU A 56 -21.64 -2.24 12.26
C GLU A 56 -21.27 -3.58 11.60
N LYS A 57 -20.19 -3.60 10.80
CA LYS A 57 -19.66 -4.80 10.15
C LYS A 57 -18.74 -5.65 11.05
N GLY A 58 -18.57 -5.29 12.32
CA GLY A 58 -17.70 -6.01 13.26
C GLY A 58 -16.21 -5.95 12.92
N MET A 59 -15.80 -4.97 12.12
CA MET A 59 -14.41 -4.79 11.72
C MET A 59 -13.63 -3.99 12.77
N LYS A 60 -12.38 -4.36 13.00
CA LYS A 60 -11.42 -3.67 13.87
C LYS A 60 -10.27 -3.11 13.04
N PRO A 61 -9.72 -1.94 13.41
CA PRO A 61 -8.51 -1.43 12.78
C PRO A 61 -7.32 -2.37 13.10
N TYR A 62 -6.47 -2.64 12.10
CA TYR A 62 -5.32 -3.54 12.26
C TYR A 62 -3.99 -3.00 11.68
N TYR A 63 -4.02 -1.95 10.85
CA TYR A 63 -2.82 -1.15 10.56
C TYR A 63 -3.16 0.30 10.26
N MET A 64 -2.15 1.15 10.41
CA MET A 64 -2.16 2.54 10.00
C MET A 64 -0.78 2.91 9.47
N TYR A 65 -0.73 3.67 8.37
CA TYR A 65 0.51 4.29 7.93
C TYR A 65 0.25 5.62 7.22
N ARG A 66 1.30 6.43 7.11
CA ARG A 66 1.26 7.68 6.35
C ARG A 66 2.07 7.57 5.07
N GLN A 67 1.44 7.90 3.94
CA GLN A 67 2.13 7.98 2.66
C GLN A 67 2.80 9.35 2.47
N LYS A 68 4.00 9.35 1.87
CA LYS A 68 4.69 10.58 1.48
C LYS A 68 3.94 11.26 0.33
N ASN A 69 3.81 12.59 0.40
CA ASN A 69 3.07 13.42 -0.57
C ASN A 69 1.55 13.15 -0.61
N SER A 70 0.97 12.74 0.51
CA SER A 70 -0.49 12.83 0.68
C SER A 70 -0.93 14.29 0.60
N VAL A 71 -2.08 14.49 -0.03
CA VAL A 71 -2.62 15.81 -0.37
C VAL A 71 -3.00 16.63 0.88
N GLU A 72 -3.39 15.95 1.97
CA GLU A 72 -3.72 16.56 3.27
C GLU A 72 -3.24 15.66 4.42
N TRP A 73 -3.41 16.14 5.67
CA TRP A 73 -3.00 15.45 6.91
C TRP A 73 -3.93 14.29 7.25
N GLY A 74 -3.88 13.22 6.44
CA GLY A 74 -4.66 12.01 6.67
C GLY A 74 -3.79 10.74 6.67
N GLU A 75 -4.36 9.69 7.25
CA GLU A 75 -3.73 8.39 7.45
C GLU A 75 -4.41 7.34 6.56
N ASN A 76 -3.65 6.36 6.12
CA ASN A 76 -4.20 5.19 5.44
C ASN A 76 -4.47 4.12 6.50
N LEU A 77 -5.70 3.60 6.53
CA LEU A 77 -6.18 2.71 7.59
C LEU A 77 -6.63 1.37 6.99
N GLY A 78 -6.28 0.28 7.67
CA GLY A 78 -6.82 -1.05 7.40
C GLY A 78 -7.77 -1.50 8.51
N PHE A 79 -8.93 -2.01 8.12
CA PHE A 79 -9.92 -2.61 9.00
C PHE A 79 -10.25 -4.03 8.52
N SER A 80 -10.47 -4.96 9.42
CA SER A 80 -10.94 -6.30 9.08
C SER A 80 -11.80 -6.89 10.17
N ILE A 81 -12.64 -7.86 9.82
CA ILE A 81 -13.16 -8.77 10.82
C ILE A 81 -12.01 -9.61 11.40
N GLU A 82 -12.22 -10.16 12.59
CA GLU A 82 -11.23 -11.00 13.26
C GLU A 82 -10.84 -12.19 12.37
N GLY A 83 -9.54 -12.41 12.18
CA GLY A 83 -8.99 -13.51 11.38
C GLY A 83 -8.89 -13.20 9.88
N ALA A 84 -9.35 -12.03 9.43
CA ALA A 84 -9.22 -11.56 8.05
C ALA A 84 -8.17 -10.44 7.89
N GLU A 85 -7.31 -10.24 8.90
CA GLU A 85 -6.21 -9.28 8.85
C GLU A 85 -5.21 -9.66 7.74
N SER A 86 -4.79 -8.69 6.95
CA SER A 86 -3.72 -8.91 5.97
C SER A 86 -2.36 -8.74 6.64
N ILE A 87 -1.83 -9.82 7.23
CA ILE A 87 -0.46 -9.85 7.78
C ILE A 87 0.55 -9.43 6.72
N PHE A 88 0.35 -9.88 5.48
CA PHE A 88 1.20 -9.48 4.34
C PHE A 88 1.28 -7.96 4.16
N ASN A 89 0.18 -7.22 4.33
CA ASN A 89 0.21 -5.77 4.23
C ASN A 89 1.05 -5.13 5.33
N ILE A 90 0.92 -5.63 6.57
CA ILE A 90 1.71 -5.15 7.72
C ILE A 90 3.20 -5.37 7.45
N GLU A 91 3.57 -6.60 7.09
CA GLU A 91 4.96 -7.00 6.81
C GLU A 91 5.58 -6.21 5.63
N MET A 92 4.76 -5.86 4.64
CA MET A 92 5.20 -5.04 3.51
C MET A 92 5.40 -3.57 3.90
N ILE A 93 4.51 -3.00 4.72
CA ILE A 93 4.57 -1.61 5.19
C ILE A 93 5.77 -1.41 6.12
N GLU A 94 5.96 -2.32 7.08
CA GLU A 94 7.09 -2.29 8.04
C GLU A 94 8.44 -2.63 7.39
N GLU A 95 8.42 -2.98 6.11
CA GLU A 95 9.56 -3.50 5.37
C GLU A 95 10.19 -4.77 5.96
N ASN A 96 9.45 -5.59 6.72
CA ASN A 96 9.91 -6.79 7.47
C ASN A 96 9.89 -8.11 6.69
N GLN A 97 9.28 -8.15 5.50
CA GLN A 97 9.33 -9.33 4.63
C GLN A 97 10.20 -9.15 3.37
N SER A 98 11.08 -10.11 3.10
CA SER A 98 11.84 -10.19 1.84
C SER A 98 10.92 -10.59 0.68
N THR A 99 11.11 -9.99 -0.49
CA THR A 99 10.24 -10.19 -1.66
C THR A 99 11.02 -10.42 -2.95
N LEU A 100 10.65 -11.47 -3.69
CA LEU A 100 11.20 -11.75 -5.01
C LEU A 100 10.30 -11.13 -6.10
N GLY A 101 10.66 -9.93 -6.56
CA GLY A 101 9.93 -9.24 -7.61
C GLY A 101 10.23 -9.78 -9.02
N LEU A 102 9.20 -10.18 -9.76
CA LEU A 102 9.27 -10.65 -11.15
C LEU A 102 8.58 -9.66 -12.10
N GLY A 103 9.03 -9.60 -13.35
CA GLY A 103 8.50 -8.66 -14.36
C GLY A 103 9.24 -7.32 -14.45
N GLY A 104 8.86 -6.53 -15.46
CA GLY A 104 9.42 -5.20 -15.70
C GLY A 104 9.08 -4.22 -14.56
N GLY A 105 10.07 -3.46 -14.09
CA GLY A 105 9.90 -2.51 -12.98
C GLY A 105 9.75 -3.14 -11.59
N ALA A 106 9.64 -4.46 -11.47
CA ALA A 106 9.51 -5.14 -10.19
C ALA A 106 10.78 -5.01 -9.34
N ILE A 107 10.59 -4.86 -8.04
CA ILE A 107 11.66 -4.70 -7.06
C ILE A 107 11.80 -6.02 -6.30
N THR A 108 13.00 -6.58 -6.30
CA THR A 108 13.40 -7.63 -5.37
C THR A 108 14.00 -6.97 -4.14
N LYS A 109 13.51 -7.33 -2.95
CA LYS A 109 13.96 -6.81 -1.66
C LYS A 109 14.42 -7.99 -0.81
N SER A 110 15.62 -7.90 -0.27
CA SER A 110 16.13 -8.84 0.72
C SER A 110 16.44 -8.10 2.00
N ILE A 111 15.92 -8.63 3.10
CA ILE A 111 16.15 -8.15 4.45
C ILE A 111 17.23 -9.04 5.03
N ILE A 112 18.33 -8.42 5.44
CA ILE A 112 19.51 -9.11 5.97
C ILE A 112 19.62 -8.73 7.43
N GLY A 113 19.16 -9.64 8.29
CA GLY A 113 19.13 -9.52 9.74
C GLY A 113 18.17 -10.54 10.35
N ASN A 114 18.08 -10.55 11.68
CA ASN A 114 17.31 -11.53 12.44
C ASN A 114 16.00 -10.93 13.00
N GLY A 115 15.47 -9.87 12.38
CA GLY A 115 14.26 -9.17 12.87
C GLY A 115 14.56 -8.17 13.98
N GLU A 116 15.79 -7.62 14.03
CA GLU A 116 16.16 -6.56 14.98
C GLU A 116 16.14 -5.18 14.29
N LYS A 117 16.14 -4.10 15.07
CA LYS A 117 16.01 -2.69 14.62
C LYS A 117 17.02 -2.21 13.55
N ASN A 118 18.00 -3.03 13.15
CA ASN A 118 19.10 -2.67 12.24
C ASN A 118 19.19 -3.58 11.00
N ASP A 119 18.08 -4.18 10.59
CA ASP A 119 18.06 -5.05 9.40
C ASP A 119 18.49 -4.26 8.14
N LYS A 120 19.46 -4.80 7.42
CA LYS A 120 19.98 -4.18 6.19
C LYS A 120 19.12 -4.59 5.02
N ILE A 121 18.53 -3.62 4.32
CA ILE A 121 17.70 -3.89 3.15
C ILE A 121 18.50 -3.73 1.86
N LYS A 122 18.67 -4.83 1.12
CA LYS A 122 19.20 -4.80 -0.26
C LYS A 122 18.08 -4.85 -1.27
N ARG A 123 18.19 -4.07 -2.35
CA ARG A 123 17.18 -4.01 -3.41
C ARG A 123 17.81 -4.21 -4.79
N ILE A 124 17.16 -5.00 -5.63
CA ILE A 124 17.43 -5.10 -7.06
C ILE A 124 16.17 -4.70 -7.82
N VAL A 125 16.27 -3.62 -8.59
CA VAL A 125 15.17 -3.11 -9.42
C VAL A 125 15.28 -3.70 -10.82
N SER A 126 14.17 -4.21 -11.35
CA SER A 126 14.09 -4.67 -12.75
C SER A 126 13.88 -3.47 -13.69
N PRO A 127 14.44 -3.47 -14.90
CA PRO A 127 14.19 -2.40 -15.87
C PRO A 127 12.69 -2.25 -16.13
N LYS A 128 12.20 -1.01 -16.20
CA LYS A 128 10.80 -0.71 -16.56
C LYS A 128 10.55 -0.79 -18.06
N GLU A 129 11.58 -0.46 -18.85
CA GLU A 129 11.50 -0.46 -20.31
C GLU A 129 11.56 -1.93 -20.82
N PRO A 130 10.62 -2.37 -21.67
CA PRO A 130 10.51 -3.76 -22.10
C PRO A 130 11.77 -4.35 -22.75
N ILE A 131 12.44 -3.63 -23.65
CA ILE A 131 13.63 -4.14 -24.35
C ILE A 131 14.78 -4.34 -23.35
N ALA A 132 15.02 -3.39 -22.46
CA ALA A 132 15.99 -3.48 -21.39
C ALA A 132 15.66 -4.62 -20.42
N TYR A 133 14.38 -4.82 -20.10
CA TYR A 133 13.93 -5.94 -19.29
C TYR A 133 14.28 -7.28 -19.95
N VAL A 134 13.88 -7.50 -21.20
CA VAL A 134 14.15 -8.75 -21.94
C VAL A 134 15.66 -9.03 -22.02
N LYS A 135 16.47 -8.01 -22.33
CA LYS A 135 17.93 -8.14 -22.44
C LYS A 135 18.62 -8.50 -21.12
N GLN A 136 18.11 -8.02 -19.98
CA GLN A 136 18.78 -8.15 -18.67
C GLN A 136 18.11 -9.16 -17.74
N MET A 137 16.93 -9.69 -18.08
CA MET A 137 16.10 -10.49 -17.17
C MET A 137 16.84 -11.72 -16.64
N ARG A 138 17.53 -12.48 -17.51
CA ARG A 138 18.26 -13.69 -17.11
C ARG A 138 19.42 -13.39 -16.16
N GLU A 139 20.24 -12.39 -16.48
CA GLU A 139 21.37 -11.97 -15.64
C GLU A 139 20.87 -11.47 -14.27
N ARG A 140 19.84 -10.62 -14.26
CA ARG A 140 19.27 -10.09 -13.03
C ARG A 140 18.59 -11.16 -12.19
N LEU A 141 18.00 -12.19 -12.79
CA LEU A 141 17.41 -13.30 -12.06
C LEU A 141 18.45 -14.02 -11.20
N VAL A 142 19.63 -14.31 -11.74
CA VAL A 142 20.74 -14.93 -10.98
C VAL A 142 21.10 -14.06 -9.76
N LYS A 143 21.34 -12.76 -9.98
CA LYS A 143 21.66 -11.80 -8.91
C LYS A 143 20.55 -11.68 -7.86
N LYS A 144 19.29 -11.79 -8.26
CA LYS A 144 18.15 -11.80 -7.33
C LYS A 144 18.17 -13.03 -6.44
N LEU A 145 18.40 -14.22 -7.01
CA LEU A 145 18.45 -15.47 -6.25
C LEU A 145 19.61 -15.50 -5.25
N GLU A 146 20.75 -14.88 -5.60
CA GLU A 146 21.90 -14.74 -4.68
C GLU A 146 21.59 -13.91 -3.44
N LEU A 147 20.55 -13.06 -3.45
CA LEU A 147 20.16 -12.31 -2.25
C LEU A 147 19.49 -13.18 -1.18
N PHE A 148 18.96 -14.35 -1.54
CA PHE A 148 18.19 -15.24 -0.66
C PHE A 148 18.95 -16.51 -0.30
N LYS A 149 20.24 -16.58 -0.61
CA LYS A 149 21.15 -17.64 -0.17
C LYS A 149 21.87 -17.20 1.08
#